data_AF-A0A842VI23-F1
#
_entry.id   AF-A0A842VI23-F1
#
_cell.length_a   1.000
_cell.length_b   1.000
_cell.length_c   1.000
_cell.angle_alpha   90.00
_cell.angle_beta   90.00
_cell.angle_gamma   90.00
#
_symmetry.space_group_name_H-M   'P 1'
#
loop_
_entity.id
_entity.type
_entity.pdbx_description
1 polymer ?
#
loop_
_entity_poly.entity_id
_entity_poly.type
_entity_poly.pdbx_seq_one_letter_code
_entity_poly.pdbx_strand_id
1 'polypeptide(L)'
;MTLQRKEAPKYFIPTFMIWIFLCNVTAIILAIVWAIQFPESFWFNSTVSMFIIIGINVLSIILLYPLLNMDPLTPFLKGALIWYVIISIVYIVLAAYFALIPGTIQLLGDLWYHWKRKKLVKQKE
;
A
#
# COMPACT_ATOMS: atom_id res chain seq x y z
N MET A 1 -22.12 -18.91 9.27
CA MET A 1 -22.67 -17.88 8.36
C MET A 1 -21.60 -17.51 7.35
N THR A 2 -21.75 -17.95 6.10
CA THR A 2 -20.87 -17.56 5.01
C THR A 2 -21.19 -16.12 4.64
N LEU A 3 -20.30 -15.19 4.97
CA LEU A 3 -20.34 -13.79 4.53
C LEU A 3 -20.31 -13.81 3.00
N GLN A 4 -21.49 -13.86 2.39
CA GLN A 4 -21.60 -13.84 0.94
C GLN A 4 -21.09 -12.48 0.47
N ARG A 5 -20.19 -12.54 -0.51
CA ARG A 5 -19.61 -11.50 -1.38
C ARG A 5 -20.58 -10.41 -1.89
N LYS A 6 -21.86 -10.47 -1.52
CA LYS A 6 -23.01 -9.66 -1.96
C LYS A 6 -23.17 -8.30 -1.29
N GLU A 7 -22.44 -7.99 -0.21
CA GLU A 7 -22.70 -6.78 0.58
C GLU A 7 -21.72 -5.61 0.37
N ALA A 8 -20.54 -5.87 -0.22
CA ALA A 8 -19.70 -4.80 -0.72
C ALA A 8 -20.26 -4.32 -2.07
N PRO A 9 -20.34 -3.00 -2.35
CA PRO A 9 -20.72 -2.53 -3.67
C PRO A 9 -19.88 -3.23 -4.74
N LYS A 10 -20.48 -3.69 -5.84
CA LYS A 10 -19.80 -4.50 -6.89
C LYS A 10 -18.47 -3.91 -7.37
N TYR A 11 -18.36 -2.58 -7.32
CA TYR A 11 -17.17 -1.82 -7.75
C TYR A 11 -16.18 -1.50 -6.63
N PHE A 12 -16.53 -1.77 -5.37
CA PHE A 12 -15.76 -1.33 -4.20
C PHE A 12 -14.37 -1.99 -4.09
N ILE A 13 -14.30 -3.32 -4.28
CA ILE A 13 -13.02 -4.05 -4.29
C ILE A 13 -12.17 -3.68 -5.52
N PRO A 14 -12.72 -3.66 -6.75
CA PRO A 14 -11.99 -3.18 -7.93
C PRO A 14 -11.41 -1.76 -7.78
N THR A 15 -12.22 -0.81 -7.28
CA THR A 15 -11.76 0.57 -7.06
C THR A 15 -10.63 0.65 -6.04
N PHE A 16 -10.72 -0.15 -4.98
CA PHE A 16 -9.66 -0.23 -3.96
C PHE A 16 -8.35 -0.80 -4.50
N MET A 17 -8.41 -1.84 -5.34
CA MET A 17 -7.22 -2.40 -6.00
C MET A 17 -6.58 -1.39 -6.95
N ILE A 18 -7.39 -0.64 -7.72
CA ILE A 18 -6.90 0.43 -8.60
C ILE A 18 -6.22 1.54 -7.77
N TRP A 19 -6.81 1.93 -6.64
CA TRP A 19 -6.23 2.92 -5.73
C TRP A 19 -4.85 2.52 -5.21
N ILE A 20 -4.71 1.27 -4.73
CA ILE A 20 -3.43 0.72 -4.26
C ILE A 20 -2.40 0.74 -5.39
N PHE A 21 -2.77 0.27 -6.57
CA PHE A 21 -1.88 0.26 -7.73
C PHE A 21 -1.37 1.66 -8.06
N LEU A 22 -2.26 2.66 -8.09
CA LEU A 22 -1.90 4.06 -8.35
C LEU A 22 -0.97 4.64 -7.27
N CYS A 23 -1.18 4.32 -5.99
CA CYS A 23 -0.31 4.77 -4.91
C CYS A 23 1.12 4.21 -5.05
N ASN A 24 1.26 2.92 -5.41
CA ASN A 24 2.57 2.30 -5.61
C ASN A 24 3.29 2.84 -6.85
N VAL A 25 2.58 3.04 -7.96
CA VAL A 25 3.13 3.66 -9.16
C VAL A 25 3.64 5.07 -8.86
N THR A 26 2.86 5.85 -8.10
CA THR A 26 3.26 7.20 -7.69
C THR A 26 4.53 7.17 -6.82
N ALA A 27 4.64 6.22 -5.88
CA ALA A 27 5.83 6.06 -5.05
C ALA A 27 7.09 5.74 -5.88
N ILE A 28 6.96 4.89 -6.91
CA ILE A 28 8.06 4.57 -7.83
C ILE A 28 8.50 5.81 -8.61
N ILE A 29 7.56 6.58 -9.16
CA ILE A 29 7.89 7.81 -9.90
C ILE A 29 8.61 8.80 -8.99
N LEU A 30 8.10 9.01 -7.76
CA LEU A 30 8.74 9.90 -6.80
C LEU A 30 10.15 9.43 -6.44
N ALA A 31 10.37 8.13 -6.27
CA ALA A 31 11.70 7.58 -6.01
C ALA A 31 12.69 7.84 -7.16
N ILE A 32 12.24 7.69 -8.41
CA ILE A 32 13.06 7.97 -9.60
C ILE A 32 13.41 9.46 -9.68
N VAL A 33 12.41 10.34 -9.55
CA VAL A 33 12.62 11.80 -9.58
C VAL A 33 13.59 12.22 -8.48
N TRP A 34 13.44 11.65 -7.27
CA TRP A 34 14.30 11.96 -6.14
C TRP A 34 15.74 11.47 -6.33
N ALA A 35 15.93 10.27 -6.88
CA ALA A 35 17.26 9.74 -7.19
C ALA A 35 18.01 10.61 -8.21
N ILE A 36 17.30 11.22 -9.16
CA ILE A 36 17.87 12.10 -10.17
C ILE A 36 18.15 13.51 -9.60
N GLN A 37 17.20 14.08 -8.87
CA GLN A 37 17.31 15.47 -8.40
C GLN A 37 18.12 15.63 -7.11
N PHE A 38 18.12 14.63 -6.23
CA PHE A 38 18.74 14.69 -4.90
C PHE A 38 19.54 13.42 -4.58
N PRO A 39 20.54 13.05 -5.40
CA PRO A 39 21.31 11.81 -5.21
C PRO A 39 22.06 11.77 -3.87
N GLU A 40 22.47 12.93 -3.34
CA GLU A 40 23.22 13.05 -2.08
C GLU A 40 22.37 12.87 -0.83
N SER A 41 21.03 12.88 -0.99
CA SER A 41 20.11 12.69 0.14
C SER A 41 20.02 11.24 0.62
N PHE A 42 20.58 10.28 -0.13
CA PHE A 42 20.59 8.88 0.22
C PHE A 42 21.84 8.51 1.04
N TRP A 43 21.66 7.61 2.02
CA TRP A 43 22.76 7.12 2.87
C TRP A 43 23.79 6.26 2.14
N PHE A 44 23.44 5.72 0.97
CA PHE A 44 24.34 5.00 0.07
C PHE A 44 24.01 5.36 -1.38
N ASN A 45 24.74 4.76 -2.33
CA ASN A 45 24.59 5.02 -3.76
C ASN A 45 23.11 5.14 -4.18
N SER A 46 22.74 6.29 -4.73
CA SER A 46 21.35 6.65 -5.04
C SER A 46 20.71 5.66 -6.02
N THR A 47 21.49 5.14 -6.99
CA THR A 47 21.04 4.12 -7.94
C THR A 47 20.67 2.81 -7.24
N VAL A 48 21.51 2.37 -6.29
CA VAL A 48 21.24 1.14 -5.52
C VAL A 48 20.01 1.36 -4.62
N SER A 49 19.90 2.53 -3.98
CA SER A 49 18.75 2.89 -3.13
C SER A 49 17.45 2.87 -3.92
N MET A 50 17.48 3.46 -5.12
CA MET A 50 16.35 3.49 -6.03
C MET A 50 15.90 2.07 -6.42
N PHE A 51 16.82 1.17 -6.77
CA PHE A 51 16.46 -0.21 -7.10
C PHE A 51 15.81 -0.95 -5.92
N ILE A 52 16.30 -0.73 -4.70
CA ILE A 52 15.71 -1.30 -3.48
C ILE A 52 14.29 -0.77 -3.28
N ILE A 53 14.09 0.54 -3.40
CA ILE A 53 12.77 1.18 -3.26
C ILE A 53 11.80 0.64 -4.32
N ILE A 54 12.22 0.55 -5.57
CA ILE A 54 11.38 0.00 -6.66
C ILE A 54 11.04 -1.47 -6.38
N GLY A 55 12.03 -2.28 -6.00
CA GLY A 55 11.83 -3.69 -5.67
C GLY A 55 10.82 -3.91 -4.54
N ILE A 56 10.89 -3.08 -3.49
CA ILE A 56 9.94 -3.11 -2.37
C ILE A 56 8.52 -2.75 -2.83
N ASN A 57 8.33 -1.70 -3.61
CA ASN A 57 7.00 -1.30 -4.09
C ASN A 57 6.41 -2.34 -5.08
N VAL A 58 7.22 -2.92 -5.96
CA VAL A 58 6.78 -3.98 -6.87
C VAL A 58 6.38 -5.24 -6.09
N LEU A 59 7.19 -5.64 -5.11
CA LEU A 59 6.86 -6.77 -4.23
C LEU A 59 5.58 -6.50 -3.44
N SER A 60 5.38 -5.26 -2.99
CA SER A 60 4.15 -4.83 -2.33
C SER A 60 2.94 -5.03 -3.24
N ILE A 61 3.01 -4.62 -4.51
CA ILE A 61 1.93 -4.86 -5.48
C ILE A 61 1.64 -6.36 -5.60
N ILE A 62 2.67 -7.21 -5.74
CA ILE A 62 2.51 -8.66 -5.91
C ILE A 62 1.89 -9.32 -4.66
N LEU A 63 2.37 -8.95 -3.47
CA LEU A 63 1.91 -9.50 -2.20
C LEU A 63 0.54 -8.94 -1.77
N LEU A 64 0.19 -7.73 -2.20
CA LEU A 64 -1.09 -7.07 -1.90
C LEU A 64 -2.16 -7.36 -2.96
N TYR A 65 -1.80 -7.77 -4.18
CA TYR A 65 -2.79 -8.24 -5.15
C TYR A 65 -3.38 -9.58 -4.67
N PRO A 66 -4.69 -9.65 -4.37
CA PRO A 66 -5.27 -10.89 -3.91
C PRO A 66 -5.27 -11.92 -5.04
N LEU A 67 -4.74 -13.11 -4.73
CA LEU A 67 -5.21 -14.38 -5.26
C LEU A 67 -6.75 -14.32 -5.32
N LEU A 68 -7.27 -14.26 -6.54
CA LEU A 68 -8.69 -14.20 -6.86
C LEU A 68 -9.48 -15.23 -6.00
N ASN A 69 -10.37 -14.76 -5.13
CA ASN A 69 -11.44 -15.48 -4.37
C ASN A 69 -11.43 -15.46 -2.82
N MET A 70 -10.55 -14.75 -2.12
CA MET A 70 -10.66 -14.64 -0.64
C MET A 70 -11.33 -13.33 -0.19
N ASP A 71 -12.15 -13.40 0.87
CA ASP A 71 -12.78 -12.24 1.50
C ASP A 71 -11.68 -11.37 2.15
N PRO A 72 -11.25 -10.27 1.52
CA PRO A 72 -9.83 -9.93 1.55
C PRO A 72 -9.43 -9.12 2.78
N LEU A 73 -10.36 -8.36 3.37
CA LEU A 73 -9.95 -7.13 4.03
C LEU A 73 -9.27 -7.28 5.40
N THR A 74 -9.75 -8.14 6.28
CA THR A 74 -9.20 -8.28 7.63
C THR A 74 -7.82 -8.96 7.66
N PRO A 75 -7.60 -10.09 6.94
CA PRO A 75 -6.26 -10.66 6.83
C PRO A 75 -5.31 -9.76 6.01
N PHE A 76 -5.81 -9.09 4.97
CA PHE A 76 -5.05 -8.13 4.19
C PHE A 76 -4.58 -6.94 5.03
N LEU A 77 -5.44 -6.32 5.83
CA LEU A 77 -5.10 -5.14 6.62
C LEU A 77 -4.01 -5.44 7.66
N LYS A 78 -4.02 -6.62 8.29
CA LYS A 78 -2.95 -7.04 9.20
C LYS A 78 -1.61 -7.17 8.46
N GLY A 79 -1.62 -7.81 7.29
CA GLY A 79 -0.43 -7.93 6.44
C GLY A 79 0.08 -6.57 5.96
N ALA A 80 -0.83 -5.71 5.46
CA ALA A 80 -0.53 -4.36 5.00
C ALA A 80 0.03 -3.48 6.12
N LEU A 81 -0.48 -3.58 7.35
CA LEU A 81 0.07 -2.86 8.51
C LEU A 81 1.49 -3.31 8.86
N ILE A 82 1.73 -4.62 8.95
CA ILE A 82 3.06 -5.17 9.25
C ILE A 82 4.05 -4.77 8.15
N TRP A 83 3.62 -4.90 6.89
CA TRP A 83 4.43 -4.58 5.73
C TRP A 83 4.74 -3.08 5.64
N TYR A 84 3.76 -2.23 5.92
CA TYR A 84 3.95 -0.78 5.97
C TYR A 84 4.98 -0.38 7.04
N VAL A 85 4.98 -1.03 8.21
CA VAL A 85 6.01 -0.79 9.25
C VAL A 85 7.39 -1.17 8.74
N ILE A 86 7.54 -2.33 8.09
CA ILE A 86 8.81 -2.78 7.51
C ILE A 86 9.30 -1.78 6.44
N ILE A 87 8.44 -1.37 5.52
CA ILE A 87 8.77 -0.37 4.49
C ILE A 87 9.14 0.97 5.11
N SER A 88 8.41 1.40 6.15
CA SER A 88 8.70 2.64 6.86
C SER A 88 10.09 2.66 7.45
N ILE A 89 10.50 1.55 8.09
CA ILE A 89 11.85 1.40 8.62
C ILE A 89 12.88 1.51 7.48
N VAL A 90 12.65 0.81 6.37
CA VAL A 90 13.57 0.87 5.22
C VAL A 90 13.68 2.29 4.68
N TYR A 91 12.58 2.97 4.36
CA TYR A 91 12.64 4.32 3.79
C TYR A 91 13.20 5.36 4.77
N ILE A 92 13.02 5.20 6.07
CA ILE A 92 13.68 6.05 7.09
C ILE A 92 15.19 5.85 7.05
N VAL A 93 15.66 4.59 7.04
CA VAL A 93 17.10 4.26 6.94
C VAL A 93 17.70 4.77 5.63
N LEU A 94 16.92 4.79 4.54
CA LEU A 94 17.33 5.35 3.26
C LEU A 94 17.29 6.89 3.20
N ALA A 95 16.79 7.57 4.24
CA ALA A 95 16.39 8.99 4.22
C ALA A 95 15.40 9.36 3.10
N ALA A 96 14.66 8.37 2.59
CA ALA A 96 13.67 8.51 1.52
C ALA A 96 12.23 8.68 2.08
N TYR A 97 12.07 9.47 3.14
CA TYR A 97 10.79 9.60 3.86
C TYR A 97 9.64 10.15 3.01
N PHE A 98 9.91 10.93 1.96
CA PHE A 98 8.88 11.37 1.00
C PHE A 98 8.25 10.20 0.24
N ALA A 99 8.99 9.11 0.01
CA ALA A 99 8.44 7.89 -0.58
C ALA A 99 7.45 7.16 0.35
N LEU A 100 7.39 7.54 1.63
CA LEU A 100 6.35 7.06 2.54
C LEU A 100 5.01 7.74 2.33
N ILE A 101 4.96 8.97 1.79
CA ILE A 101 3.70 9.72 1.64
C ILE A 101 2.64 8.92 0.87
N PRO A 102 2.94 8.32 -0.30
CA PRO A 102 1.96 7.50 -1.01
C PRO A 102 1.56 6.26 -0.20
N GLY A 103 2.51 5.64 0.51
CA GLY A 103 2.25 4.49 1.38
C GLY A 103 1.36 4.84 2.58
N THR A 104 1.55 6.01 3.19
CA THR A 104 0.73 6.51 4.30
C THR A 104 -0.69 6.79 3.83
N ILE A 105 -0.84 7.44 2.67
CA ILE A 105 -2.13 7.70 2.05
C ILE A 105 -2.85 6.39 1.72
N GLN A 106 -2.12 5.40 1.20
CA GLN A 106 -2.66 4.07 0.95
C GLN A 106 -3.15 3.41 2.25
N LEU A 107 -2.31 3.36 3.29
CA LEU A 107 -2.67 2.74 4.57
C LEU A 107 -3.88 3.43 5.23
N LEU A 108 -3.96 4.75 5.18
CA LEU A 108 -5.11 5.50 5.68
C LEU A 108 -6.38 5.17 4.89
N GLY A 109 -6.27 5.01 3.57
CA GLY A 109 -7.33 4.51 2.71
C GLY A 109 -7.80 3.11 3.13
N ASP A 110 -6.86 2.19 3.38
CA ASP A 110 -7.12 0.82 3.81
C ASP A 110 -7.83 0.77 5.18
N LEU A 111 -7.36 1.58 6.14
CA LEU A 111 -7.96 1.72 7.47
C LEU A 111 -9.36 2.33 7.42
N TRP A 112 -9.54 3.40 6.64
CA TRP A 112 -10.84 4.02 6.42
C TRP A 112 -11.83 3.05 5.77
N TYR A 113 -11.37 2.27 4.79
CA TYR A 113 -12.15 1.23 4.13
C TYR A 113 -12.58 0.16 5.15
N HIS A 114 -11.68 -0.30 6.02
CA HIS A 114 -12.00 -1.25 7.09
C HIS A 114 -13.04 -0.73 8.06
N TRP A 115 -12.88 0.52 8.50
CA TRP A 115 -13.83 1.18 9.38
C TRP A 115 -15.22 1.32 8.73
N LYS A 116 -15.27 1.76 7.47
CA LYS A 116 -16.54 1.95 6.74
C LYS A 116 -17.27 0.63 6.49
N ARG A 117 -16.54 -0.44 6.13
CA ARG A 117 -17.10 -1.79 6.03
C ARG A 117 -17.73 -2.22 7.36
N LYS A 118 -17.00 -2.07 8.47
CA LYS A 118 -17.49 -2.47 9.80
C LYS A 118 -18.75 -1.70 10.22
N LYS A 119 -18.83 -0.41 9.87
CA LYS A 119 -20.01 0.44 10.13
C LYS A 119 -21.24 0.00 9.33
N LEU A 120 -21.08 -0.33 8.04
CA LEU A 120 -22.16 -0.80 7.18
C LEU A 120 -22.72 -2.17 7.60
N VAL A 121 -21.87 -3.06 8.12
CA VAL A 121 -22.29 -4.36 8.65
C VAL A 121 -23.05 -4.20 9.98
N LYS A 122 -22.56 -3.34 10.89
CA LYS A 122 -23.21 -3.07 12.19
C LYS A 122 -24.57 -2.38 12.12
N GLN A 123 -24.91 -1.68 11.03
CA GLN A 123 -26.21 -1.01 10.89
C GLN A 123 -27.34 -1.95 10.46
N LYS A 124 -27.03 -3.22 10.14
CA LYS A 124 -28.00 -4.24 9.70
C LYS A 124 -28.34 -5.27 10.79
N GLU A 125 -27.70 -5.17 11.96
CA GLU A 125 -28.07 -5.89 13.20
C GLU A 125 -29.03 -5.04 14.03
#